data_AF-A0A9J6FTN7-F1
#
_entry.id   AF-A0A9J6FTN7-F1
#
_cell.length_a   1.000
_cell.length_b   1.000
_cell.length_c   1.000
_cell.angle_alpha   90.00
_cell.angle_beta   90.00
_cell.angle_gamma   90.00
#
_symmetry.space_group_name_H-M   'P 1'
#
loop_
_entity.id
_entity.type
_entity.pdbx_description
1 polymer ?
#
loop_
_entity_poly.entity_id
_entity_poly.type
_entity_poly.pdbx_seq_one_letter_code
_entity_poly.pdbx_strand_id
1 'polypeptide(L)'
;MVACPFCEDKKVRTHFPDVVALKDHVKHEHDAQELNCSPFYRFETAFRNYAARYMLALADNDAEAFDVSTLFETHRAAMEDILNHFGLPLRFFVTLRADLTKIQDDDELAVFNHYLNSHVRTVWTLDEARRALERACEELSARLENYQESASGLALAGIHACEIHVGRLRPSQVGCAGVDLPEELRKKSCILNVRDGLRDDEKDKCFMFSVLAGLHPATGYKRLRASSYRDKAHLYKWNVPFPVSFPRDVKKFEEDNDISVNVFGYDLEGKFVYPLKIVNEEKPKKHVDLLLINDHFVLISDFSKLFPGPPLAAETLQALYAGLPEAEHVRKALELL
;
A
#
# COMPACT_ATOMS: atom_id res chain seq x y z
N MET A 1 7.34 27.40 -24.67
CA MET A 1 6.76 28.07 -23.49
C MET A 1 6.36 26.99 -22.51
N VAL A 2 6.40 27.27 -21.22
CA VAL A 2 6.06 26.31 -20.16
C VAL A 2 4.88 26.87 -19.37
N ALA A 3 3.80 26.12 -19.27
CA ALA A 3 2.65 26.52 -18.47
C ALA A 3 2.95 26.35 -16.97
N CYS A 4 2.50 27.30 -16.14
CA CYS A 4 2.47 27.06 -14.69
C CYS A 4 1.33 26.10 -14.35
N PRO A 5 1.62 24.92 -13.76
CA PRO A 5 0.60 23.93 -13.43
C PRO A 5 -0.23 24.29 -12.19
N PHE A 6 0.02 25.43 -11.53
CA PHE A 6 -0.66 25.83 -10.30
C PHE A 6 -1.61 27.02 -10.47
N CYS A 7 -1.43 27.81 -11.52
CA CYS A 7 -2.24 29.01 -11.77
C CYS A 7 -3.60 28.68 -12.41
N GLU A 8 -4.21 27.54 -12.07
CA GLU A 8 -5.42 27.01 -12.72
C GLU A 8 -6.69 27.85 -12.50
N ASP A 9 -6.63 28.94 -11.72
CA ASP A 9 -7.74 29.87 -11.61
C ASP A 9 -7.85 30.76 -12.87
N LYS A 10 -8.81 30.37 -13.73
CA LYS A 10 -9.48 31.13 -14.82
C LYS A 10 -8.94 30.91 -16.23
N LYS A 11 -9.39 29.83 -16.88
CA LYS A 11 -9.56 29.65 -18.35
C LYS A 11 -8.32 29.80 -19.25
N VAL A 12 -7.18 30.27 -18.77
CA VAL A 12 -5.94 30.42 -19.53
C VAL A 12 -4.78 30.05 -18.60
N ARG A 13 -4.05 28.99 -18.94
CA ARG A 13 -2.80 28.66 -18.25
C ARG A 13 -1.81 29.81 -18.41
N THR A 14 -1.19 30.27 -17.33
CA THR A 14 -0.12 31.27 -17.42
C THR A 14 1.11 30.60 -18.02
N HIS A 15 1.55 31.07 -19.19
CA HIS A 15 2.71 30.52 -19.90
C HIS A 15 3.95 31.37 -19.65
N PHE A 16 5.09 30.70 -19.51
CA PHE A 16 6.40 31.30 -19.29
C PHE A 16 7.31 31.00 -20.50
N PRO A 17 8.25 31.89 -20.85
CA PRO A 17 9.10 31.71 -22.03
C PRO A 17 9.95 30.43 -21.93
N ASP A 18 10.46 30.13 -20.74
CA ASP A 18 11.31 28.98 -20.45
C ASP A 18 11.11 28.47 -19.02
N VAL A 19 11.80 27.37 -18.71
CA VAL A 19 11.77 26.74 -17.39
C VAL A 19 12.33 27.68 -16.31
N VAL A 20 13.26 28.58 -16.62
CA VAL A 20 13.87 29.51 -15.64
C VAL A 20 12.85 30.56 -15.21
N ALA A 21 12.12 31.16 -16.14
CA ALA A 21 11.04 32.08 -15.83
C ALA A 21 9.90 31.41 -15.05
N LEU A 22 9.60 30.14 -15.37
CA LEU A 22 8.66 29.35 -14.57
C LEU A 22 9.21 29.08 -13.16
N LYS A 23 10.51 28.78 -13.00
CA LYS A 23 11.17 28.60 -11.70
C LYS A 23 10.98 29.81 -10.80
N ASP A 24 11.28 30.98 -11.33
CA ASP A 24 11.15 32.23 -10.59
C ASP A 24 9.70 32.46 -10.19
N HIS A 25 8.74 32.28 -11.11
CA HIS A 25 7.32 32.42 -10.78
C HIS A 25 6.87 31.45 -9.68
N VAL A 26 7.20 30.16 -9.80
CA VAL A 26 6.75 29.12 -8.87
C VAL A 26 7.39 29.27 -7.48
N LYS A 27 8.60 29.80 -7.41
CA LYS A 27 9.26 30.16 -6.15
C LYS A 27 8.58 31.32 -5.43
N HIS A 28 8.16 32.36 -6.17
CA HIS A 28 7.55 33.56 -5.59
C HIS A 28 6.05 33.38 -5.27
N GLU A 29 5.31 32.70 -6.14
CA GLU A 29 3.84 32.62 -6.06
C GLU A 29 3.32 31.32 -5.41
N HIS A 30 4.12 30.23 -5.41
CA HIS A 30 3.67 28.89 -4.97
C HIS A 30 4.52 28.28 -3.84
N ASP A 31 5.38 29.06 -3.18
CA ASP A 31 6.24 28.66 -2.04
C ASP A 31 7.10 27.40 -2.34
N ALA A 32 7.57 27.28 -3.58
CA ALA A 32 8.42 26.18 -3.99
C ALA A 32 9.88 26.41 -3.61
N GLN A 33 10.52 25.38 -3.07
CA GLN A 33 11.94 25.40 -2.74
C GLN A 33 12.78 24.70 -3.82
N GLU A 34 13.92 25.28 -4.16
CA GLU A 34 14.94 24.62 -4.97
C GLU A 34 15.59 23.52 -4.13
N LEU A 35 15.48 22.26 -4.57
CA LEU A 35 16.30 21.18 -4.04
C LEU A 35 17.39 20.77 -5.00
N ASN A 36 18.37 20.05 -4.45
CA ASN A 36 19.45 19.39 -5.17
C ASN A 36 18.97 18.39 -6.25
N CYS A 37 17.68 18.13 -6.36
CA CYS A 37 17.07 17.18 -7.30
C CYS A 37 16.44 17.90 -8.52
N SER A 38 17.14 18.90 -9.06
CA SER A 38 16.77 19.52 -10.35
C SER A 38 16.59 18.43 -11.42
N PRO A 39 15.52 18.46 -12.23
CA PRO A 39 14.62 19.60 -12.49
C PRO A 39 13.38 19.70 -11.58
N PHE A 40 13.23 18.85 -10.55
CA PHE A 40 12.03 18.86 -9.71
C PHE A 40 12.05 19.94 -8.62
N TYR A 41 10.92 20.60 -8.42
CA TYR A 41 10.66 21.54 -7.33
C TYR A 41 10.02 20.84 -6.15
N ARG A 42 10.48 21.12 -4.93
CA ARG A 42 9.82 20.60 -3.73
C ARG A 42 8.85 21.62 -3.16
N PHE A 43 7.72 21.08 -2.72
CA PHE A 43 6.71 21.81 -1.98
C PHE A 43 6.66 21.27 -0.56
N GLU A 44 6.55 22.18 0.41
CA GLU A 44 6.14 21.78 1.75
C GLU A 44 4.69 21.29 1.71
N THR A 45 4.43 20.24 2.49
CA THR A 45 3.06 19.77 2.73
C THR A 45 2.63 20.20 4.12
N ALA A 46 1.32 20.17 4.40
CA ALA A 46 0.81 20.38 5.75
C ALA A 46 1.45 19.42 6.78
N PHE A 47 1.94 18.27 6.33
CA PHE A 47 2.65 17.27 7.13
C PHE A 47 4.16 17.52 7.13
N ARG A 48 4.57 18.68 7.66
CA ARG A 48 5.98 19.08 7.76
C ARG A 48 6.85 17.94 8.32
N ASN A 49 7.97 17.66 7.64
CA ASN A 49 8.93 16.58 7.95
C ASN A 49 8.42 15.14 7.86
N TYR A 50 7.16 14.91 7.48
CA TYR A 50 6.61 13.57 7.26
C TYR A 50 6.41 13.27 5.77
N ALA A 51 5.83 14.21 5.02
CA ALA A 51 5.60 14.06 3.59
C ALA A 51 6.12 15.26 2.80
N ALA A 52 6.55 15.02 1.58
CA ALA A 52 6.95 16.04 0.62
C ALA A 52 6.40 15.70 -0.77
N ARG A 53 6.18 16.74 -1.57
CA ARG A 53 5.82 16.61 -2.98
C ARG A 53 6.91 17.25 -3.82
N TYR A 54 7.34 16.53 -4.84
CA TYR A 54 8.30 17.00 -5.84
C TYR A 54 7.57 17.11 -7.17
N MET A 55 7.75 18.19 -7.92
CA MET A 55 7.09 18.37 -9.21
C MET A 55 8.10 18.79 -10.28
N LEU A 56 8.00 18.11 -11.42
CA LEU A 56 8.55 18.53 -12.69
C LEU A 56 7.42 19.13 -13.54
N ALA A 57 7.64 20.32 -14.09
CA ALA A 57 6.78 20.91 -15.11
C ALA A 57 7.40 20.67 -16.49
N LEU A 58 6.58 20.27 -17.46
CA LEU A 58 7.00 19.96 -18.83
C LEU A 58 6.50 21.06 -19.78
N ALA A 59 7.30 21.40 -20.78
CA ALA A 59 6.90 22.32 -21.83
C ALA A 59 6.09 21.58 -22.91
N ASP A 60 5.19 22.29 -23.58
CA ASP A 60 4.32 21.69 -24.61
C ASP A 60 5.08 21.09 -25.81
N ASN A 61 6.36 21.44 -25.98
CA ASN A 61 7.21 20.95 -27.07
C ASN A 61 8.23 19.89 -26.62
N ASP A 62 8.23 19.51 -25.34
CA ASP A 62 9.16 18.50 -24.84
C ASP A 62 8.71 17.12 -25.35
N ALA A 63 9.63 16.32 -25.89
CA ALA A 63 9.30 14.96 -26.35
C ALA A 63 8.66 14.11 -25.23
N GLU A 64 9.09 14.36 -24.00
CA GLU A 64 8.62 13.72 -22.77
C GLU A 64 7.20 14.13 -22.37
N ALA A 65 6.67 15.22 -22.92
CA ALA A 65 5.29 15.62 -22.69
C ALA A 65 4.30 14.69 -23.41
N PHE A 66 4.74 13.80 -24.30
CA PHE A 66 3.83 12.98 -25.12
C PHE A 66 3.97 11.48 -24.87
N ASP A 67 4.95 11.05 -24.10
CA ASP A 67 5.18 9.65 -23.81
C ASP A 67 5.69 9.44 -22.38
N VAL A 68 4.96 8.62 -21.64
CA VAL A 68 5.26 8.31 -20.22
C VAL A 68 6.61 7.60 -20.12
N SER A 69 6.93 6.72 -21.06
CA SER A 69 8.19 5.96 -21.02
C SER A 69 9.39 6.90 -21.20
N THR A 70 9.33 7.79 -22.18
CA THR A 70 10.36 8.80 -22.47
C THR A 70 10.54 9.74 -21.27
N LEU A 71 9.45 10.21 -20.65
CA LEU A 71 9.49 11.03 -19.43
C LEU A 71 10.25 10.33 -18.30
N PHE A 72 9.90 9.07 -18.02
CA PHE A 72 10.56 8.29 -16.96
C PHE A 72 12.02 7.98 -17.32
N GLU A 73 12.34 7.73 -18.59
CA GLU A 73 13.71 7.48 -19.04
C GLU A 73 14.61 8.71 -18.91
N THR A 74 14.17 9.88 -19.38
CA THR A 74 14.96 11.12 -19.24
C THR A 74 15.19 11.47 -17.78
N HIS A 75 14.13 11.40 -16.95
CA HIS A 75 14.18 11.94 -15.60
C HIS A 75 14.48 10.89 -14.52
N ARG A 76 14.74 9.63 -14.89
CA ARG A 76 15.02 8.52 -13.98
C ARG A 76 16.00 8.88 -12.88
N ALA A 77 17.16 9.44 -13.23
CA ALA A 77 18.21 9.78 -12.28
C ALA A 77 17.72 10.79 -11.23
N ALA A 78 17.01 11.84 -11.67
CA ALA A 78 16.45 12.85 -10.77
C ALA A 78 15.37 12.25 -9.86
N MET A 79 14.53 11.34 -10.38
CA MET A 79 13.53 10.63 -9.57
C MET A 79 14.19 9.74 -8.51
N GLU A 80 15.23 8.97 -8.88
CA GLU A 80 16.00 8.16 -7.94
C GLU A 80 16.68 9.03 -6.87
N ASP A 81 17.25 10.17 -7.26
CA ASP A 81 17.89 11.12 -6.36
C ASP A 81 16.89 11.72 -5.35
N ILE A 82 15.64 12.02 -5.78
CA ILE A 82 14.57 12.45 -4.86
C ILE A 82 14.33 11.39 -3.79
N LEU A 83 14.14 10.14 -4.21
CA LEU A 83 13.82 9.05 -3.27
C LEU A 83 15.00 8.79 -2.32
N ASN A 84 16.23 8.80 -2.84
CA ASN A 84 17.43 8.60 -2.04
C ASN A 84 17.67 9.75 -1.05
N HIS A 85 17.55 11.00 -1.51
CA HIS A 85 17.76 12.19 -0.69
C HIS A 85 16.69 12.37 0.39
N PHE A 86 15.43 12.03 0.09
CA PHE A 86 14.34 12.08 1.07
C PHE A 86 14.59 11.13 2.26
N GLY A 87 15.23 9.99 1.98
CA GLY A 87 15.68 9.01 2.96
C GLY A 87 14.78 7.77 3.02
N LEU A 88 15.43 6.61 2.90
CA LEU A 88 14.80 5.29 2.99
C LEU A 88 14.71 4.81 4.46
N PRO A 89 13.70 4.01 4.83
CA PRO A 89 12.58 3.56 4.01
C PRO A 89 11.51 4.64 3.83
N LEU A 90 10.78 4.57 2.72
CA LEU A 90 9.72 5.52 2.40
C LEU A 90 8.55 4.85 1.66
N ARG A 91 7.44 5.57 1.58
CA ARG A 91 6.36 5.29 0.66
C ARG A 91 6.31 6.39 -0.38
N PHE A 92 6.07 6.04 -1.64
CA PHE A 92 5.87 7.02 -2.69
C PHE A 92 4.84 6.59 -3.71
N PHE A 93 4.29 7.55 -4.44
CA PHE A 93 3.53 7.34 -5.67
C PHE A 93 3.81 8.49 -6.63
N VAL A 94 3.54 8.25 -7.91
CA VAL A 94 3.72 9.23 -8.99
C VAL A 94 2.36 9.66 -9.51
N THR A 95 2.21 10.96 -9.76
CA THR A 95 1.02 11.54 -10.39
C THR A 95 1.43 12.25 -11.67
N LEU A 96 0.80 11.92 -12.79
CA LEU A 96 0.91 12.68 -14.02
C LEU A 96 -0.31 13.58 -14.17
N ARG A 97 -0.07 14.84 -14.54
CA ARG A 97 -1.12 15.77 -14.97
C ARG A 97 -1.10 15.83 -16.48
N ALA A 98 -2.16 15.32 -17.11
CA ALA A 98 -2.23 15.18 -18.55
C ALA A 98 -3.53 15.78 -19.09
N ASP A 99 -3.43 16.38 -20.27
CA ASP A 99 -4.58 16.85 -21.03
C ASP A 99 -5.01 15.77 -22.01
N LEU A 100 -6.28 15.40 -21.93
CA LEU A 100 -6.91 14.50 -22.88
C LEU A 100 -7.87 15.31 -23.75
N THR A 101 -7.89 15.03 -25.05
CA THR A 101 -8.78 15.69 -26.01
C THR A 101 -9.82 14.74 -26.53
N LYS A 102 -11.02 15.25 -26.80
CA LYS A 102 -12.08 14.52 -27.50
C LYS A 102 -12.71 15.44 -28.53
N ILE A 103 -12.94 14.90 -29.73
CA ILE A 103 -13.73 15.57 -30.78
C ILE A 103 -15.21 15.42 -30.42
N GLN A 104 -15.92 16.53 -30.33
CA GLN A 104 -17.37 16.56 -30.09
C GLN A 104 -18.16 16.54 -31.41
N ASP A 105 -19.48 16.39 -31.30
CA ASP A 105 -20.39 16.28 -32.46
C ASP A 105 -20.41 17.55 -33.34
N ASP A 106 -19.90 18.68 -32.85
CA ASP A 106 -19.78 19.97 -33.54
C ASP A 106 -18.37 20.21 -34.16
N ASP A 107 -17.53 19.17 -34.21
CA ASP A 107 -16.11 19.22 -34.61
C ASP A 107 -15.25 20.09 -33.66
N GLU A 108 -15.74 20.51 -32.49
CA GLU A 108 -14.91 21.19 -31.48
C GLU A 108 -14.08 20.20 -30.66
N LEU A 109 -12.82 20.58 -30.39
CA LEU A 109 -11.93 19.84 -29.50
C LEU A 109 -12.16 20.27 -28.05
N ALA A 110 -12.70 19.35 -27.25
CA ALA A 110 -12.77 19.55 -25.81
C ALA A 110 -11.52 19.00 -25.13
N VAL A 111 -10.92 19.82 -24.26
CA VAL A 111 -9.74 19.49 -23.45
C VAL A 111 -10.17 19.16 -22.02
N PHE A 112 -9.70 18.02 -21.51
CA PHE A 112 -9.98 17.53 -20.17
C PHE A 112 -8.67 17.37 -19.40
N ASN A 113 -8.54 18.08 -18.28
CA ASN A 113 -7.42 17.90 -17.36
C ASN A 113 -7.62 16.60 -16.58
N HIS A 114 -6.64 15.71 -16.61
CA HIS A 114 -6.70 14.42 -15.96
C HIS A 114 -5.51 14.17 -15.04
N TYR A 115 -5.77 13.52 -13.90
CA TYR A 115 -4.76 13.12 -12.93
C TYR A 115 -4.60 11.60 -12.96
N LEU A 116 -3.45 11.13 -13.43
CA LEU A 116 -3.11 9.71 -13.49
C LEU A 116 -2.18 9.37 -12.34
N ASN A 117 -2.64 8.54 -11.41
CA ASN A 117 -1.87 8.14 -10.23
C ASN A 117 -1.35 6.70 -10.37
N SER A 118 -0.10 6.47 -10.02
CA SER A 118 0.41 5.12 -9.75
C SER A 118 -0.11 4.61 -8.40
N HIS A 119 0.01 3.31 -8.16
CA HIS A 119 -0.16 2.77 -6.81
C HIS A 119 0.92 3.30 -5.84
N VAL A 120 0.57 3.34 -4.56
CA VAL A 120 1.53 3.64 -3.48
C VAL A 120 2.48 2.47 -3.31
N ARG A 121 3.78 2.74 -3.42
CA ARG A 121 4.85 1.75 -3.29
C ARG A 121 5.63 2.01 -2.01
N THR A 122 5.96 0.93 -1.30
CA THR A 122 6.80 0.97 -0.09
C THR A 122 8.16 0.43 -0.44
N VAL A 123 9.22 1.19 -0.17
CA VAL A 123 10.59 0.85 -0.55
C VAL A 123 11.55 1.04 0.61
N TRP A 124 12.48 0.09 0.75
CA TRP A 124 13.45 0.02 1.85
C TRP A 124 14.87 0.27 1.40
N THR A 125 15.14 0.02 0.12
CA THR A 125 16.46 0.17 -0.49
C THR A 125 16.34 0.96 -1.78
N LEU A 126 17.45 1.52 -2.25
CA LEU A 126 17.51 2.23 -3.53
C LEU A 126 17.19 1.30 -4.71
N ASP A 127 17.64 0.05 -4.64
CA ASP A 127 17.36 -0.97 -5.64
C ASP A 127 15.86 -1.34 -5.72
N GLU A 128 15.18 -1.38 -4.58
CA GLU A 128 13.71 -1.48 -4.57
C GLU A 128 13.03 -0.23 -5.14
N ALA A 129 13.57 0.96 -4.87
CA ALA A 129 13.07 2.23 -5.41
C ALA A 129 13.16 2.26 -6.95
N ARG A 130 14.29 1.81 -7.52
CA ARG A 130 14.51 1.68 -8.98
C ARG A 130 13.44 0.82 -9.63
N ARG A 131 13.27 -0.41 -9.15
CA ARG A 131 12.23 -1.33 -9.65
C ARG A 131 10.82 -0.79 -9.42
N ALA A 132 10.60 -0.02 -8.35
CA ALA A 132 9.31 0.59 -8.06
C ALA A 132 8.96 1.72 -9.04
N LEU A 133 9.95 2.51 -9.48
CA LEU A 133 9.77 3.53 -10.52
C LEU A 133 9.45 2.89 -11.87
N GLU A 134 10.13 1.81 -12.26
CA GLU A 134 9.84 1.05 -13.49
C GLU A 134 8.40 0.55 -13.51
N ARG A 135 7.95 -0.09 -12.42
CA ARG A 135 6.55 -0.52 -12.31
C ARG A 135 5.55 0.63 -12.27
N ALA A 136 5.95 1.81 -11.79
CA ALA A 136 5.08 2.99 -11.82
C ALA A 136 4.94 3.53 -13.25
N CYS A 137 6.01 3.49 -14.04
CA CYS A 137 6.00 3.81 -15.47
C CYS A 137 5.04 2.88 -16.22
N GLU A 138 5.26 1.57 -16.13
CA GLU A 138 4.41 0.55 -16.79
C GLU A 138 2.93 0.72 -16.44
N GLU A 139 2.62 0.96 -15.16
CA GLU A 139 1.25 1.16 -14.69
C GLU A 139 0.62 2.44 -15.27
N LEU A 140 1.35 3.54 -15.29
CA LEU A 140 0.86 4.83 -15.78
C LEU A 140 0.69 4.80 -17.31
N SER A 141 1.61 4.17 -18.04
CA SER A 141 1.51 3.94 -19.48
C SER A 141 0.25 3.13 -19.80
N ALA A 142 0.08 1.97 -19.15
CA ALA A 142 -1.10 1.12 -19.37
C ALA A 142 -2.42 1.85 -19.00
N ARG A 143 -2.44 2.65 -17.93
CA ARG A 143 -3.63 3.45 -17.59
C ARG A 143 -3.94 4.47 -18.69
N LEU A 144 -2.94 5.18 -19.19
CA LEU A 144 -3.12 6.15 -20.27
C LEU A 144 -3.65 5.50 -21.55
N GLU A 145 -3.07 4.36 -21.95
CA GLU A 145 -3.55 3.56 -23.09
C GLU A 145 -5.02 3.16 -22.91
N ASN A 146 -5.43 2.69 -21.73
CA ASN A 146 -6.82 2.36 -21.45
C ASN A 146 -7.78 3.56 -21.59
N TYR A 147 -7.34 4.78 -21.23
CA TYR A 147 -8.15 5.98 -21.48
C TYR A 147 -8.32 6.25 -22.98
N GLN A 148 -7.28 5.97 -23.78
CA GLN A 148 -7.30 6.18 -25.22
C GLN A 148 -8.09 5.11 -25.98
N GLU A 149 -7.98 3.85 -25.56
CA GLU A 149 -8.66 2.70 -26.18
C GLU A 149 -10.13 2.58 -25.76
N SER A 150 -10.52 3.18 -24.64
CA SER A 150 -11.92 3.18 -24.23
C SER A 150 -12.79 3.89 -25.29
N ALA A 151 -14.02 3.40 -25.47
CA ALA A 151 -14.98 3.91 -26.48
C ALA A 151 -15.36 5.40 -26.32
N SER A 152 -14.75 6.12 -25.38
CA SER A 152 -14.91 7.56 -25.20
C SER A 152 -14.19 8.42 -26.23
N GLY A 153 -13.21 7.88 -27.00
CA GLY A 153 -12.52 8.65 -28.05
C GLY A 153 -11.60 9.75 -27.51
N LEU A 154 -10.90 9.48 -26.41
CA LEU A 154 -9.95 10.42 -25.80
C LEU A 154 -8.56 10.22 -26.42
N ALA A 155 -7.87 11.30 -26.77
CA ALA A 155 -6.48 11.27 -27.23
C ALA A 155 -5.60 12.07 -26.26
N LEU A 156 -4.37 11.61 -26.01
CA LEU A 156 -3.42 12.40 -25.21
C LEU A 156 -3.04 13.66 -26.00
N ALA A 157 -3.29 14.82 -25.42
CA ALA A 157 -2.82 16.10 -25.92
C ALA A 157 -1.47 16.50 -25.33
N GLY A 158 -1.16 16.09 -24.10
CA GLY A 158 0.15 16.30 -23.49
C GLY A 158 0.16 16.06 -21.98
N ILE A 159 1.34 15.81 -21.43
CA ILE A 159 1.65 15.69 -20.01
C ILE A 159 2.34 16.99 -19.63
N HIS A 160 1.74 17.74 -18.71
CA HIS A 160 2.24 19.07 -18.32
C HIS A 160 3.00 19.04 -17.00
N ALA A 161 2.79 18.01 -16.18
CA ALA A 161 3.55 17.84 -14.96
C ALA A 161 3.67 16.37 -14.53
N CYS A 162 4.80 16.06 -13.91
CA CYS A 162 5.04 14.82 -13.17
C CYS A 162 5.31 15.15 -11.71
N GLU A 163 4.53 14.59 -10.81
CA GLU A 163 4.67 14.77 -9.37
C GLU A 163 5.10 13.46 -8.70
N ILE A 164 6.10 13.54 -7.82
CA ILE A 164 6.50 12.45 -6.94
C ILE A 164 6.10 12.83 -5.52
N HIS A 165 5.18 12.06 -4.96
CA HIS A 165 4.71 12.20 -3.59
C HIS A 165 5.45 11.21 -2.71
N VAL A 166 6.20 11.70 -1.72
CA VAL A 166 6.97 10.86 -0.79
C VAL A 166 6.51 11.06 0.64
N GLY A 167 6.46 9.97 1.39
CA GLY A 167 6.15 9.95 2.82
C GLY A 167 7.14 9.07 3.58
N ARG A 168 7.61 9.55 4.74
CA ARG A 168 8.53 8.79 5.60
C ARG A 168 7.83 7.55 6.12
N LEU A 169 8.42 6.39 5.87
CA LEU A 169 8.02 5.18 6.54
C LEU A 169 8.80 5.10 7.85
N ARG A 170 8.08 5.05 8.98
CA ARG A 170 8.68 4.69 10.27
C ARG A 170 8.31 3.24 10.56
N PRO A 171 9.24 2.29 10.41
CA PRO A 171 9.00 0.92 10.83
C PRO A 171 8.78 0.90 12.33
N SER A 172 7.69 0.28 12.79
CA SER A 172 7.51 0.03 14.21
C SER A 172 8.28 -1.21 14.60
N GLN A 173 9.05 -1.13 15.69
CA GLN A 173 9.52 -2.33 16.35
C GLN A 173 8.35 -2.92 17.12
N VAL A 174 7.97 -4.13 16.75
CA VAL A 174 6.80 -4.82 17.29
C VAL A 174 7.27 -6.06 18.05
N GLY A 175 6.94 -6.08 19.32
CA GLY A 175 7.40 -7.09 20.26
C GLY A 175 7.22 -6.58 21.67
N CYS A 176 6.16 -7.06 22.31
CA CYS A 176 5.88 -6.82 23.72
C CYS A 176 5.24 -8.09 24.29
N ALA A 177 5.31 -8.32 25.60
CA ALA A 177 4.60 -9.44 26.24
C ALA A 177 3.25 -9.03 26.83
N GLY A 178 3.04 -7.72 27.02
CA GLY A 178 1.93 -7.17 27.79
C GLY A 178 1.03 -6.31 26.92
N VAL A 179 -0.01 -6.93 26.36
CA VAL A 179 -1.14 -6.19 25.79
C VAL A 179 -2.44 -6.77 26.29
N ASP A 180 -3.21 -5.91 26.96
CA ASP A 180 -4.59 -6.19 27.31
C ASP A 180 -5.47 -5.96 26.09
N LEU A 181 -6.08 -7.04 25.63
CA LEU A 181 -7.04 -6.96 24.53
C LEU A 181 -8.29 -6.18 24.98
N PRO A 182 -8.76 -5.22 24.18
CA PRO A 182 -10.06 -4.58 24.33
C PRO A 182 -11.17 -5.62 24.58
N GLU A 183 -12.13 -5.26 25.42
CA GLU A 183 -13.16 -6.18 25.88
C GLU A 183 -13.98 -6.76 24.72
N GLU A 184 -14.23 -5.95 23.69
CA GLU A 184 -14.98 -6.32 22.50
C GLU A 184 -14.28 -7.43 21.70
N LEU A 185 -12.96 -7.32 21.53
CA LEU A 185 -12.16 -8.33 20.86
C LEU A 185 -12.08 -9.62 21.68
N ARG A 186 -11.99 -9.49 23.01
CA ARG A 186 -11.99 -10.63 23.94
C ARG A 186 -13.30 -11.42 23.88
N LYS A 187 -14.44 -10.71 23.80
CA LYS A 187 -15.78 -11.30 23.72
C LYS A 187 -15.99 -12.12 22.44
N LYS A 188 -15.42 -11.69 21.31
CA LYS A 188 -15.53 -12.39 20.02
C LYS A 188 -14.88 -13.79 20.01
N SER A 189 -14.03 -14.11 20.99
CA SER A 189 -13.36 -15.41 21.12
C SER A 189 -12.61 -15.87 19.85
N CYS A 190 -12.21 -14.92 19.01
CA CYS A 190 -11.53 -15.16 17.73
C CYS A 190 -10.08 -14.68 17.74
N ILE A 191 -9.64 -13.99 18.80
CA ILE A 191 -8.27 -13.53 18.98
C ILE A 191 -7.56 -14.43 20.00
N LEU A 192 -6.35 -14.86 19.67
CA LEU A 192 -5.51 -15.70 20.51
C LEU A 192 -4.20 -14.96 20.81
N ASN A 193 -3.96 -14.69 22.09
CA ASN A 193 -2.71 -14.12 22.59
C ASN A 193 -1.93 -15.19 23.38
N VAL A 194 -0.76 -15.61 22.88
CA VAL A 194 0.14 -16.54 23.59
C VAL A 194 0.95 -15.74 24.61
N ARG A 195 0.62 -15.87 25.88
CA ARG A 195 1.18 -15.04 26.96
C ARG A 195 1.65 -15.84 28.18
N ASP A 196 1.12 -17.04 28.37
CA ASP A 196 1.35 -17.80 29.59
C ASP A 196 2.71 -18.51 29.53
N GLY A 197 3.51 -18.30 30.58
CA GLY A 197 4.79 -19.00 30.76
C GLY A 197 5.89 -18.58 29.77
N LEU A 198 5.82 -17.37 29.20
CA LEU A 198 6.91 -16.76 28.42
C LEU A 198 8.15 -16.55 29.30
N ARG A 199 9.33 -16.89 28.77
CA ARG A 199 10.62 -16.55 29.37
C ARG A 199 10.97 -15.09 29.09
N ASP A 200 11.92 -14.52 29.83
CA ASP A 200 12.34 -13.13 29.63
C ASP A 200 12.87 -12.87 28.22
N ASP A 201 13.61 -13.82 27.64
CA ASP A 201 14.14 -13.76 26.27
C ASP A 201 13.07 -14.02 25.18
N GLU A 202 11.83 -14.28 25.58
CA GLU A 202 10.69 -14.59 24.70
C GLU A 202 9.63 -13.49 24.69
N LYS A 203 9.74 -12.50 25.57
CA LYS A 203 8.74 -11.44 25.74
C LYS A 203 8.51 -10.63 24.46
N ASP A 204 9.55 -10.39 23.67
CA ASP A 204 9.44 -9.62 22.42
C ASP A 204 9.17 -10.50 21.19
N LYS A 205 8.93 -11.81 21.39
CA LYS A 205 8.72 -12.80 20.31
C LYS A 205 7.23 -13.03 19.99
N CYS A 206 6.37 -12.04 20.22
CA CYS A 206 4.93 -12.13 19.96
C CYS A 206 4.58 -12.53 18.52
N PHE A 207 5.36 -12.03 17.54
CA PHE A 207 5.23 -12.43 16.13
C PHE A 207 5.44 -13.93 15.96
N MET A 208 6.53 -14.47 16.51
CA MET A 208 6.86 -15.89 16.44
C MET A 208 5.74 -16.75 17.03
N PHE A 209 5.32 -16.45 18.26
CA PHE A 209 4.30 -17.25 18.92
C PHE A 209 2.92 -17.15 18.25
N SER A 210 2.55 -15.99 17.72
CA SER A 210 1.27 -15.83 17.01
C SER A 210 1.27 -16.62 15.70
N VAL A 211 2.37 -16.59 14.95
CA VAL A 211 2.53 -17.40 13.73
C VAL A 211 2.50 -18.89 14.06
N LEU A 212 3.26 -19.33 15.07
CA LEU A 212 3.27 -20.74 15.48
C LEU A 212 1.90 -21.21 15.97
N ALA A 213 1.14 -20.36 16.67
CA ALA A 213 -0.22 -20.68 17.10
C ALA A 213 -1.19 -20.81 15.93
N GLY A 214 -1.02 -20.03 14.86
CA GLY A 214 -1.82 -20.13 13.63
C GLY A 214 -1.51 -21.40 12.85
N LEU A 215 -0.22 -21.74 12.70
CA LEU A 215 0.23 -22.88 11.90
C LEU A 215 0.19 -24.22 12.66
N HIS A 216 0.24 -24.18 13.99
CA HIS A 216 0.17 -25.36 14.86
C HIS A 216 -0.82 -25.16 16.01
N PRO A 217 -2.14 -25.12 15.73
CA PRO A 217 -3.14 -24.81 16.74
C PRO A 217 -3.13 -25.81 17.91
N ALA A 218 -3.07 -25.29 19.14
CA ALA A 218 -3.24 -26.08 20.35
C ALA A 218 -4.67 -25.92 20.92
N THR A 219 -5.11 -26.88 21.73
CA THR A 219 -6.49 -26.94 22.24
C THR A 219 -6.60 -26.49 23.71
N GLY A 220 -7.79 -26.01 24.09
CA GLY A 220 -8.11 -25.64 25.48
C GLY A 220 -7.15 -24.59 26.04
N TYR A 221 -6.81 -24.70 27.33
CA TYR A 221 -5.90 -23.77 28.00
C TYR A 221 -4.47 -23.79 27.46
N LYS A 222 -4.06 -24.88 26.79
CA LYS A 222 -2.71 -25.02 26.22
C LYS A 222 -2.46 -24.01 25.09
N ARG A 223 -3.52 -23.52 24.45
CA ARG A 223 -3.45 -22.53 23.36
C ARG A 223 -2.82 -21.20 23.77
N LEU A 224 -2.88 -20.85 25.06
CA LEU A 224 -2.33 -19.60 25.60
C LEU A 224 -0.88 -19.75 26.09
N ARG A 225 -0.35 -20.98 26.16
CA ARG A 225 0.95 -21.30 26.76
C ARG A 225 2.06 -21.36 25.72
N ALA A 226 3.13 -20.61 25.95
CA ALA A 226 4.31 -20.60 25.10
C ALA A 226 4.94 -22.00 24.93
N SER A 227 4.92 -22.82 25.98
CA SER A 227 5.45 -24.19 25.97
C SER A 227 4.82 -25.10 24.92
N SER A 228 3.59 -24.81 24.47
CA SER A 228 2.88 -25.59 23.46
C SER A 228 3.45 -25.39 22.05
N TYR A 229 4.29 -24.37 21.86
CA TYR A 229 4.76 -23.94 20.54
C TYR A 229 6.29 -23.92 20.42
N ARG A 230 7.04 -23.92 21.53
CA ARG A 230 8.51 -23.84 21.51
C ARG A 230 9.17 -24.93 20.67
N ASP A 231 8.62 -26.15 20.74
CA ASP A 231 9.10 -27.28 19.97
C ASP A 231 8.79 -27.15 18.47
N LYS A 232 7.92 -26.22 18.05
CA LYS A 232 7.60 -25.97 16.63
C LYS A 232 8.46 -24.87 16.01
N ALA A 233 9.15 -24.07 16.83
CA ALA A 233 9.97 -22.95 16.34
C ALA A 233 11.04 -23.40 15.33
N HIS A 234 11.63 -24.58 15.50
CA HIS A 234 12.67 -25.13 14.62
C HIS A 234 12.19 -25.51 13.22
N LEU A 235 10.87 -25.56 12.98
CA LEU A 235 10.29 -25.88 11.67
C LEU A 235 10.38 -24.71 10.68
N TYR A 236 10.75 -23.52 11.15
CA TYR A 236 10.78 -22.29 10.39
C TYR A 236 12.11 -21.56 10.52
N LYS A 237 12.49 -20.84 9.48
CA LYS A 237 13.64 -19.95 9.43
C LYS A 237 13.27 -18.60 10.01
N TRP A 238 13.84 -18.26 11.17
CA TRP A 238 13.66 -16.97 11.84
C TRP A 238 14.86 -16.06 11.58
N ASN A 239 15.20 -15.79 10.32
CA ASN A 239 16.33 -14.92 9.94
C ASN A 239 15.99 -13.42 10.11
N VAL A 240 15.25 -13.09 11.17
CA VAL A 240 14.75 -11.76 11.51
C VAL A 240 15.05 -11.48 12.98
N PRO A 241 15.32 -10.22 13.35
CA PRO A 241 15.51 -9.86 14.75
C PRO A 241 14.18 -9.89 15.51
N PHE A 242 14.26 -10.01 16.84
CA PHE A 242 13.14 -9.78 17.75
C PHE A 242 13.52 -8.64 18.70
N PRO A 243 12.65 -7.63 18.93
CA PRO A 243 11.35 -7.40 18.27
C PRO A 243 11.48 -7.21 16.76
N VAL A 244 10.43 -7.57 16.00
CA VAL A 244 10.46 -7.49 14.53
C VAL A 244 10.20 -6.07 14.06
N SER A 245 10.87 -5.63 13.00
CA SER A 245 10.56 -4.36 12.33
C SER A 245 9.47 -4.57 11.30
N PHE A 246 8.23 -4.20 11.63
CA PHE A 246 7.09 -4.32 10.71
C PHE A 246 7.07 -3.15 9.71
N PRO A 247 6.74 -3.37 8.41
CA PRO A 247 6.41 -4.65 7.76
C PRO A 247 7.59 -5.45 7.17
N ARG A 248 8.82 -4.90 7.14
CA ARG A 248 9.98 -5.51 6.46
C ARG A 248 10.27 -6.93 6.93
N ASP A 249 10.40 -7.12 8.24
CA ASP A 249 10.86 -8.39 8.79
C ASP A 249 9.77 -9.47 8.65
N VAL A 250 8.49 -9.09 8.68
CA VAL A 250 7.37 -9.99 8.35
C VAL A 250 7.45 -10.45 6.90
N LYS A 251 7.71 -9.53 5.96
CA LYS A 251 7.87 -9.87 4.55
C LYS A 251 9.05 -10.83 4.31
N LYS A 252 10.19 -10.57 4.97
CA LYS A 252 11.36 -11.46 4.91
C LYS A 252 11.03 -12.86 5.44
N PHE A 253 10.29 -12.95 6.54
CA PHE A 253 9.85 -14.23 7.09
C PHE A 253 8.95 -15.02 6.11
N GLU A 254 8.01 -14.34 5.44
CA GLU A 254 7.16 -14.96 4.42
C GLU A 254 7.96 -15.57 3.26
N GLU A 255 8.93 -14.80 2.75
CA GLU A 255 9.82 -15.20 1.66
C GLU A 255 10.71 -16.40 2.07
N ASP A 256 11.30 -16.38 3.26
CA ASP A 256 12.22 -17.42 3.75
C ASP A 256 11.53 -18.79 3.99
N ASN A 257 10.23 -18.78 4.28
CA ASN A 257 9.47 -19.94 4.76
C ASN A 257 8.35 -20.41 3.82
N ASP A 258 8.11 -19.68 2.73
CA ASP A 258 6.99 -19.93 1.84
C ASP A 258 5.65 -19.90 2.59
N ILE A 259 5.43 -18.83 3.38
CA ILE A 259 4.22 -18.58 4.19
C ILE A 259 3.57 -17.27 3.71
N SER A 260 2.27 -17.14 3.89
CA SER A 260 1.54 -15.88 3.71
C SER A 260 1.01 -15.37 5.04
N VAL A 261 1.20 -14.09 5.33
CA VAL A 261 0.81 -13.44 6.58
C VAL A 261 0.07 -12.15 6.29
N ASN A 262 -1.21 -12.11 6.62
CA ASN A 262 -1.97 -10.87 6.68
C ASN A 262 -1.80 -10.22 8.05
N VAL A 263 -1.75 -8.89 8.08
CA VAL A 263 -1.69 -8.10 9.31
C VAL A 263 -2.75 -7.02 9.27
N PHE A 264 -3.58 -7.00 10.30
CA PHE A 264 -4.62 -6.00 10.52
C PHE A 264 -4.26 -5.14 11.74
N GLY A 265 -4.61 -3.86 11.72
CA GLY A 265 -4.57 -2.97 12.88
C GLY A 265 -5.93 -2.89 13.55
N TYR A 266 -5.96 -2.44 14.80
CA TYR A 266 -7.18 -2.14 15.52
C TYR A 266 -7.16 -0.69 16.02
N ASP A 267 -8.16 0.09 15.63
CA ASP A 267 -8.36 1.43 16.16
C ASP A 267 -9.09 1.32 17.51
N LEU A 268 -8.42 1.75 18.59
CA LEU A 268 -8.98 1.69 19.94
C LEU A 268 -10.15 2.66 20.15
N GLU A 269 -10.11 3.82 19.50
CA GLU A 269 -11.11 4.88 19.67
C GLU A 269 -12.34 4.60 18.79
N GLY A 270 -12.09 4.36 17.51
CA GLY A 270 -13.11 4.04 16.52
C GLY A 270 -13.63 2.60 16.58
N LYS A 271 -12.93 1.72 17.30
CA LYS A 271 -13.28 0.30 17.50
C LYS A 271 -13.47 -0.49 16.20
N PHE A 272 -12.64 -0.23 15.21
CA PHE A 272 -12.68 -0.93 13.93
C PHE A 272 -11.32 -1.56 13.61
N VAL A 273 -11.38 -2.65 12.84
CA VAL A 273 -10.19 -3.34 12.33
C VAL A 273 -9.92 -2.81 10.91
N TYR A 274 -8.65 -2.58 10.58
CA TYR A 274 -8.25 -2.09 9.26
C TYR A 274 -7.01 -2.84 8.75
N PRO A 275 -6.86 -3.05 7.43
CA PRO A 275 -5.70 -3.74 6.89
C PRO A 275 -4.41 -2.90 7.05
N LEU A 276 -3.34 -3.51 7.53
CA LEU A 276 -1.99 -2.92 7.56
C LEU A 276 -1.08 -3.53 6.50
N LYS A 277 -1.20 -4.84 6.26
CA LYS A 277 -0.48 -5.58 5.23
C LYS A 277 -1.35 -6.75 4.79
N ILE A 278 -1.66 -6.82 3.49
CA ILE A 278 -2.40 -7.93 2.88
C ILE A 278 -1.55 -8.53 1.77
N VAL A 279 -1.51 -9.86 1.69
CA VAL A 279 -0.83 -10.55 0.59
C VAL A 279 -1.70 -10.53 -0.67
N ASN A 280 -1.07 -10.53 -1.84
CA ASN A 280 -1.82 -10.65 -3.11
C ASN A 280 -2.45 -12.03 -3.27
N GLU A 281 -1.79 -13.07 -2.75
CA GLU A 281 -2.25 -14.45 -2.83
C GLU A 281 -1.99 -15.15 -1.48
N GLU A 282 -3.05 -15.70 -0.91
CA GLU A 282 -2.98 -16.50 0.32
C GLU A 282 -2.53 -17.93 -0.01
N LYS A 283 -1.57 -18.43 0.75
CA LYS A 283 -1.08 -19.80 0.60
C LYS A 283 -2.03 -20.75 1.34
N PRO A 284 -2.81 -21.61 0.65
CA PRO A 284 -3.95 -22.31 1.26
C PRO A 284 -3.62 -23.19 2.47
N LYS A 285 -2.36 -23.63 2.61
CA LYS A 285 -1.90 -24.51 3.71
C LYS A 285 -1.02 -23.80 4.73
N LYS A 286 -0.56 -22.58 4.45
CA LYS A 286 0.44 -21.83 5.22
C LYS A 286 0.06 -20.35 5.23
N HIS A 287 -1.14 -20.09 5.74
CA HIS A 287 -1.68 -18.75 5.89
C HIS A 287 -1.89 -18.43 7.36
N VAL A 288 -1.60 -17.19 7.76
CA VAL A 288 -1.83 -16.69 9.11
C VAL A 288 -2.38 -15.27 9.04
N ASP A 289 -3.50 -15.04 9.69
CA ASP A 289 -4.04 -13.70 9.94
C ASP A 289 -3.61 -13.22 11.33
N LEU A 290 -2.95 -12.06 11.38
CA LEU A 290 -2.51 -11.43 12.61
C LEU A 290 -3.22 -10.10 12.85
N LEU A 291 -3.45 -9.79 14.12
CA LEU A 291 -3.85 -8.45 14.55
C LEU A 291 -2.66 -7.81 15.27
N LEU A 292 -2.32 -6.59 14.88
CA LEU A 292 -1.33 -5.72 15.52
C LEU A 292 -2.07 -4.70 16.39
N ILE A 293 -1.81 -4.74 17.69
CA ILE A 293 -2.42 -3.84 18.67
C ILE A 293 -1.39 -3.46 19.72
N ASN A 294 -1.17 -2.15 19.94
CA ASN A 294 -0.17 -1.62 20.89
C ASN A 294 1.22 -2.29 20.77
N ASP A 295 1.76 -2.32 19.55
CA ASP A 295 3.06 -2.95 19.22
C ASP A 295 3.17 -4.43 19.64
N HIS A 296 2.04 -5.14 19.64
CA HIS A 296 1.95 -6.58 19.90
C HIS A 296 1.17 -7.31 18.81
N PHE A 297 1.74 -8.42 18.32
CA PHE A 297 1.02 -9.34 17.45
C PHE A 297 0.20 -10.33 18.27
N VAL A 298 -1.04 -10.53 17.85
CA VAL A 298 -1.91 -11.62 18.29
C VAL A 298 -2.49 -12.33 17.08
N LEU A 299 -2.80 -13.62 17.24
CA LEU A 299 -3.39 -14.42 16.17
C LEU A 299 -4.88 -14.12 16.02
N ILE A 300 -5.34 -13.90 14.80
CA ILE A 300 -6.76 -13.99 14.44
C ILE A 300 -7.01 -15.47 14.12
N SER A 301 -7.56 -16.18 15.11
CA SER A 301 -7.82 -17.63 15.00
C SER A 301 -9.09 -17.98 14.22
N ASP A 302 -9.96 -16.99 13.99
CA ASP A 302 -11.21 -17.15 13.25
C ASP A 302 -11.59 -15.81 12.61
N PHE A 303 -11.26 -15.66 11.32
CA PHE A 303 -11.48 -14.42 10.58
C PHE A 303 -12.97 -14.09 10.46
N SER A 304 -13.82 -15.11 10.24
CA SER A 304 -15.28 -14.95 10.06
C SER A 304 -15.97 -14.43 11.32
N LYS A 305 -15.49 -14.78 12.51
CA LYS A 305 -15.99 -14.19 13.76
C LYS A 305 -15.52 -12.76 13.99
N LEU A 306 -14.33 -12.41 13.51
CA LEU A 306 -13.83 -11.04 13.62
C LEU A 306 -14.61 -10.11 12.69
N PHE A 307 -14.85 -10.56 11.46
CA PHE A 307 -15.60 -9.88 10.41
C PHE A 307 -16.87 -10.68 10.07
N PRO A 308 -17.91 -10.63 10.91
CA PRO A 308 -19.15 -11.30 10.60
C PRO A 308 -19.68 -10.73 9.28
N GLY A 309 -19.96 -11.62 8.31
CA GLY A 309 -20.72 -11.24 7.14
C GLY A 309 -22.10 -10.70 7.53
N PRO A 310 -22.79 -9.98 6.63
CA PRO A 310 -24.20 -9.68 6.86
C PRO A 310 -24.94 -10.98 7.18
N PRO A 311 -25.90 -10.99 8.13
CA PRO A 311 -26.69 -12.17 8.38
C PRO A 311 -27.39 -12.56 7.08
N LEU A 312 -26.91 -13.63 6.45
CA LEU A 312 -27.53 -14.18 5.26
C LEU A 312 -28.85 -14.81 5.73
N ALA A 313 -29.97 -14.27 5.25
CA ALA A 313 -31.24 -14.97 5.40
C ALA A 313 -31.09 -16.39 4.83
N ALA A 314 -31.70 -17.38 5.47
CA ALA A 314 -31.56 -18.79 5.07
C ALA A 314 -31.91 -19.02 3.58
N GLU A 315 -32.84 -18.22 3.06
CA GLU A 315 -33.27 -18.18 1.67
C GLU A 315 -32.13 -17.75 0.70
N THR A 316 -31.25 -16.84 1.13
CA THR A 316 -30.09 -16.36 0.35
C THR A 316 -29.00 -17.41 0.26
N LEU A 317 -28.78 -18.20 1.32
CA LEU A 317 -27.85 -19.33 1.30
C LEU A 317 -28.34 -20.42 0.33
N GLN A 318 -29.63 -20.77 0.37
CA GLN A 318 -30.22 -21.72 -0.58
C GLN A 318 -30.06 -21.28 -2.04
N ALA A 319 -30.26 -20.00 -2.34
CA ALA A 319 -30.08 -19.46 -3.68
C ALA A 319 -28.61 -19.48 -4.17
N LEU A 320 -27.65 -19.20 -3.27
CA LEU A 320 -26.22 -19.25 -3.58
C LEU A 320 -25.71 -20.68 -3.84
N TYR A 321 -26.25 -21.67 -3.12
CA TYR A 321 -25.88 -23.08 -3.29
C TYR A 321 -26.64 -23.79 -4.41
N ALA A 322 -27.80 -23.29 -4.84
CA ALA A 322 -28.59 -23.88 -5.93
C ALA A 322 -27.92 -23.80 -7.32
N GLY A 323 -26.89 -22.94 -7.47
CA GLY A 323 -26.15 -22.77 -8.74
C GLY A 323 -24.81 -23.49 -8.81
N LEU A 324 -24.37 -24.18 -7.74
CA LEU A 324 -23.09 -24.88 -7.72
C LEU A 324 -23.30 -26.35 -8.15
N PRO A 325 -22.46 -26.91 -9.05
CA PRO A 325 -22.58 -28.30 -9.45
C PRO A 325 -22.46 -29.20 -8.22
N GLU A 326 -23.45 -30.07 -8.02
CA GLU A 326 -23.56 -30.97 -6.87
C GLU A 326 -22.33 -31.88 -6.75
N ALA A 327 -21.32 -31.47 -5.98
CA ALA A 327 -20.29 -32.36 -5.51
C ALA A 327 -20.84 -33.11 -4.28
N GLU A 328 -20.85 -34.44 -4.35
CA GLU A 328 -21.37 -35.40 -3.37
C GLU A 328 -20.92 -35.12 -1.91
N HIS A 329 -19.81 -34.41 -1.74
CA HIS A 329 -19.25 -33.99 -0.46
C HIS A 329 -20.09 -32.93 0.27
N VAL A 330 -20.81 -32.07 -0.46
CA VAL A 330 -21.65 -30.99 0.11
C VAL A 330 -22.95 -31.56 0.70
N ARG A 331 -23.48 -32.65 0.13
CA ARG A 331 -24.67 -33.35 0.63
C ARG A 331 -24.48 -33.87 2.07
N LYS A 332 -23.30 -34.44 2.37
CA LYS A 332 -22.96 -34.92 3.72
C LYS A 332 -22.89 -33.83 4.78
N ALA A 333 -22.62 -32.58 4.40
CA ALA A 333 -22.56 -31.47 5.34
C ALA A 333 -23.96 -30.94 5.72
N LEU A 334 -24.95 -31.09 4.82
CA LEU A 334 -26.33 -30.66 5.05
C LEU A 334 -27.16 -31.66 5.87
N GLU A 335 -26.79 -32.95 5.90
CA GLU A 335 -27.47 -33.97 6.74
C GLU A 335 -27.06 -33.93 8.23
N LEU A 336 -26.11 -33.06 8.60
CA LEU A 336 -25.61 -32.91 9.98
C LEU A 336 -25.99 -31.56 10.63
N LEU A 337 -26.80 -30.75 9.95
CA LEU A 337 -27.54 -29.61 10.51
C LEU A 337 -29.01 -30.01 10.69
#